data_AF-A0A2E5IC79-F1
#
_entry.id   AF-A0A2E5IC79-F1
#
_cell.length_a   1.000
_cell.length_b   1.000
_cell.length_c   1.000
_cell.angle_alpha   90.00
_cell.angle_beta   90.00
_cell.angle_gamma   90.00
#
_symmetry.space_group_name_H-M   'P 1'
#
loop_
_entity.id
_entity.type
_entity.pdbx_description
1 polymer ?
#
loop_
_entity_poly.entity_id
_entity_poly.type
_entity_poly.pdbx_seq_one_letter_code
_entity_poly.pdbx_strand_id
1 'polypeptide(L)'
;MDVSLIDALVILAHPLAGMAAAYFLYKQWSGIKSVRRKSNTFGMSPEQKEEIRNKHQIMGKKAPSIVAFVILLAIAAEIYRGIAMDVPLTELVSLHGLLGALLLVATISMSRTGRSMTSSKPQDYHKAPQRNIHSKIGGAMMWLLTSIVFLGFLRLLEVLG
;
A
#
# COMPACT_ATOMS: atom_id res chain seq x y z
N MET A 1 20.79 -5.62 -26.41
CA MET A 1 20.78 -6.94 -25.75
C MET A 1 19.38 -7.48 -25.92
N ASP A 2 19.23 -8.69 -26.43
CA ASP A 2 17.90 -9.31 -26.54
C ASP A 2 17.41 -9.63 -25.11
N VAL A 3 16.42 -8.88 -24.65
CA VAL A 3 15.77 -9.13 -23.35
C VAL A 3 15.05 -10.46 -23.47
N SER A 4 15.47 -11.46 -22.70
CA SER A 4 14.78 -12.75 -22.72
C SER A 4 13.38 -12.61 -22.10
N LEU A 5 12.47 -13.53 -22.41
CA LEU A 5 11.16 -13.59 -21.77
C LEU A 5 11.29 -13.63 -20.23
N ILE A 6 12.32 -14.29 -19.71
CA ILE A 6 12.59 -14.40 -18.27
C ILE A 6 12.96 -13.02 -17.69
N ASP A 7 13.82 -12.27 -18.38
CA ASP A 7 14.22 -10.93 -17.95
C ASP A 7 13.02 -9.97 -17.92
N ALA A 8 12.18 -10.02 -18.96
CA ALA A 8 10.96 -9.22 -19.01
C ALA A 8 9.99 -9.56 -17.87
N LEU A 9 9.82 -10.86 -17.56
CA LEU A 9 8.98 -11.30 -16.44
C LEU A 9 9.52 -10.83 -15.09
N VAL A 10 10.84 -10.91 -14.86
CA VAL A 10 11.47 -10.44 -13.61
C VAL A 10 11.32 -8.93 -13.46
N ILE A 11 11.57 -8.16 -14.54
CA ILE A 11 11.43 -6.70 -14.55
C ILE A 11 9.98 -6.27 -14.28
N LEU A 12 8.99 -6.96 -14.86
CA LEU A 12 7.58 -6.61 -14.74
C LEU A 12 6.90 -7.12 -13.47
N ALA A 13 7.47 -8.14 -12.80
CA ALA A 13 6.87 -8.73 -11.61
C ALA A 13 6.60 -7.70 -10.49
N HIS A 14 7.60 -6.87 -10.18
CA HIS A 14 7.45 -5.84 -9.14
C HIS A 14 6.43 -4.74 -9.51
N PRO A 15 6.50 -4.08 -10.69
CA PRO A 15 5.51 -3.09 -11.10
C PRO A 15 4.06 -3.59 -11.08
N LEU A 16 3.82 -4.82 -11.56
CA LEU A 16 2.50 -5.44 -11.55
C LEU A 16 2.00 -5.71 -10.12
N ALA A 17 2.88 -6.27 -9.27
CA ALA A 17 2.56 -6.49 -7.86
C ALA A 17 2.33 -5.16 -7.11
N GLY A 18 3.11 -4.13 -7.43
CA GLY A 18 2.98 -2.77 -6.90
C GLY A 18 1.66 -2.13 -7.27
N MET A 19 1.21 -2.25 -8.53
CA MET A 19 -0.11 -1.81 -8.97
C MET A 19 -1.24 -2.51 -8.21
N ALA A 20 -1.13 -3.84 -8.05
CA ALA A 20 -2.12 -4.61 -7.30
C ALA A 20 -2.19 -4.16 -5.82
N ALA A 21 -1.04 -3.95 -5.17
CA ALA A 21 -0.96 -3.44 -3.81
C ALA A 21 -1.50 -2.01 -3.70
N ALA A 22 -1.21 -1.14 -4.67
CA ALA A 22 -1.71 0.22 -4.73
C ALA A 22 -3.24 0.26 -4.85
N TYR A 23 -3.80 -0.53 -5.77
CA TYR A 23 -5.25 -0.68 -5.91
C TYR A 23 -5.88 -1.21 -4.61
N PHE A 24 -5.25 -2.21 -3.98
CA PHE A 24 -5.70 -2.73 -2.70
C PHE A 24 -5.76 -1.64 -1.61
N LEU A 25 -4.69 -0.88 -1.42
CA LEU A 25 -4.63 0.19 -0.42
C LEU A 25 -5.62 1.32 -0.72
N TYR A 26 -5.74 1.71 -1.99
CA TYR A 26 -6.75 2.67 -2.44
C TYR A 26 -8.18 2.20 -2.14
N LYS A 27 -8.48 0.91 -2.39
CA LYS A 27 -9.79 0.32 -2.09
C LYS A 27 -10.08 0.32 -0.58
N GLN A 28 -9.09 0.06 0.26
CA GLN A 28 -9.23 0.17 1.71
C GLN A 28 -9.56 1.60 2.15
N TRP A 29 -8.82 2.58 1.64
CA TRP A 29 -9.03 3.98 1.97
C TRP A 29 -10.36 4.53 1.46
N SER A 30 -10.69 4.28 0.19
CA SER A 30 -11.91 4.75 -0.45
C SER A 30 -13.17 4.10 0.14
N GLY A 31 -13.11 2.81 0.51
CA GLY A 31 -14.19 2.10 1.19
C GLY A 31 -14.56 2.71 2.54
N ILE A 32 -13.57 3.06 3.37
CA ILE A 32 -13.85 3.74 4.64
C ILE A 32 -14.28 5.19 4.46
N LYS A 33 -13.70 5.91 3.49
CA LYS A 33 -14.14 7.27 3.16
C LYS A 33 -15.58 7.31 2.65
N SER A 34 -16.02 6.30 1.91
CA SER A 34 -17.39 6.24 1.40
C SER A 34 -18.39 6.01 2.54
N VAL A 35 -18.07 5.13 3.50
CA VAL A 35 -18.85 4.97 4.74
C VAL A 35 -18.97 6.30 5.48
N ARG A 36 -17.89 7.07 5.64
CA ARG A 36 -17.90 8.38 6.32
C ARG A 36 -18.70 9.46 5.58
N ARG A 37 -18.70 9.44 4.25
CA ARG A 37 -19.45 10.41 3.43
C ARG A 37 -20.93 10.07 3.35
N LYS A 38 -21.24 8.79 3.11
CA LYS A 38 -22.61 8.29 3.00
C LYS A 38 -23.28 8.05 4.36
N SER A 39 -22.57 8.07 5.48
CA SER A 39 -23.22 8.05 6.80
C SER A 39 -24.08 9.28 7.08
N ASN A 40 -23.80 10.39 6.39
CA ASN A 40 -24.55 11.65 6.50
C ASN A 40 -25.66 11.78 5.44
N THR A 41 -25.92 10.74 4.66
CA THR A 41 -26.96 10.72 3.61
C THR A 41 -27.72 9.40 3.69
N PHE A 42 -28.99 9.38 3.28
CA PHE A 42 -29.93 8.25 3.45
C PHE A 42 -29.56 6.93 2.72
N GLY A 43 -28.35 6.80 2.16
CA GLY A 43 -28.04 5.81 1.12
C GLY A 43 -27.31 4.53 1.54
N MET A 44 -27.15 4.21 2.83
CA MET A 44 -26.45 2.98 3.25
C MET A 44 -26.99 2.42 4.56
N SER A 45 -27.42 1.15 4.56
CA SER A 45 -27.99 0.50 5.76
C SER A 45 -26.92 0.24 6.83
N PRO A 46 -27.31 0.07 8.10
CA PRO A 46 -26.40 -0.30 9.19
C PRO A 46 -25.57 -1.56 8.88
N GLU A 47 -26.20 -2.59 8.33
CA GLU A 47 -25.57 -3.88 7.99
C GLU A 47 -24.46 -3.70 6.95
N GLN A 48 -24.71 -2.90 5.91
CA GLN A 48 -23.72 -2.59 4.87
C GLN A 48 -22.50 -1.85 5.45
N LYS A 49 -22.72 -0.94 6.41
CA LYS A 49 -21.63 -0.21 7.07
C LYS A 49 -20.77 -1.14 7.92
N GLU A 50 -21.41 -2.05 8.63
CA GLU A 50 -20.72 -3.06 9.44
C GLU A 50 -19.92 -4.03 8.59
N GLU A 51 -20.47 -4.50 7.47
CA GLU A 51 -19.77 -5.36 6.52
C GLU A 51 -18.49 -4.69 5.99
N ILE A 52 -18.58 -3.43 5.54
CA ILE A 52 -17.41 -2.68 5.05
C ILE A 52 -16.38 -2.50 6.16
N ARG A 53 -16.81 -2.19 7.38
CA ARG A 53 -15.91 -2.03 8.53
C ARG A 53 -15.21 -3.33 8.88
N ASN A 54 -15.93 -4.45 8.93
CA ASN A 54 -15.38 -5.77 9.24
C ASN A 54 -14.38 -6.20 8.16
N LYS A 55 -14.74 -6.01 6.88
CA LYS A 55 -13.83 -6.27 5.76
C LYS A 55 -12.57 -5.41 5.83
N HIS A 56 -12.70 -4.12 6.17
CA HIS A 56 -11.57 -3.23 6.34
C HIS A 56 -10.65 -3.69 7.48
N GLN A 57 -11.20 -4.13 8.61
CA GLN A 57 -10.40 -4.64 9.74
C GLN A 57 -9.65 -5.93 9.37
N ILE A 58 -10.33 -6.89 8.72
CA ILE A 58 -9.72 -8.16 8.31
C ILE A 58 -8.60 -7.90 7.28
N MET A 59 -8.88 -7.10 6.26
CA MET A 59 -7.91 -6.81 5.21
C MET A 59 -6.78 -5.89 5.67
N GLY A 60 -7.07 -4.95 6.57
CA GLY A 60 -6.06 -4.05 7.15
C GLY A 60 -4.97 -4.78 7.93
N LYS A 61 -5.23 -6.01 8.42
CA LYS A 61 -4.20 -6.87 9.03
C LYS A 61 -3.23 -7.45 7.99
N LYS A 62 -3.66 -7.61 6.74
CA LYS A 62 -2.87 -8.16 5.62
C LYS A 62 -2.08 -7.08 4.88
N ALA A 63 -2.38 -5.80 5.07
CA ALA A 63 -1.73 -4.71 4.35
C ALA A 63 -0.19 -4.69 4.51
N PRO A 64 0.39 -4.86 5.71
CA PRO A 64 1.85 -4.86 5.86
C PRO A 64 2.52 -6.02 5.13
N SER A 65 1.94 -7.22 5.18
CA SER A 65 2.51 -8.40 4.50
C SER A 65 2.43 -8.26 2.98
N ILE A 66 1.36 -7.67 2.45
CA ILE A 66 1.22 -7.39 1.01
C ILE A 66 2.31 -6.40 0.56
N VAL A 67 2.50 -5.30 1.29
CA VAL A 67 3.54 -4.31 0.93
C VAL A 67 4.95 -4.88 1.10
N ALA A 68 5.21 -5.63 2.17
CA ALA A 68 6.48 -6.31 2.37
C ALA A 68 6.79 -7.28 1.22
N PHE A 69 5.80 -8.04 0.75
CA PHE A 69 5.96 -8.93 -0.40
C PHE A 69 6.36 -8.18 -1.67
N VAL A 70 5.72 -7.04 -1.98
CA VAL A 70 6.08 -6.21 -3.15
C VAL A 70 7.50 -5.68 -3.05
N ILE A 71 7.95 -5.28 -1.84
CA ILE A 71 9.32 -4.82 -1.60
C ILE A 71 10.31 -5.97 -1.78
N LEU A 72 10.00 -7.17 -1.28
CA LEU A 72 10.86 -8.35 -1.49
C LEU A 72 10.98 -8.71 -2.97
N LEU A 73 9.90 -8.60 -3.75
CA LEU A 73 9.96 -8.74 -5.21
C LEU A 73 10.85 -7.67 -5.85
N ALA A 74 10.79 -6.42 -5.38
CA ALA A 74 11.64 -5.34 -5.88
C ALA A 74 13.13 -5.64 -5.63
N ILE A 75 13.47 -6.08 -4.42
CA ILE A 75 14.83 -6.44 -4.03
C ILE A 75 15.33 -7.63 -4.87
N ALA A 76 14.51 -8.67 -5.00
CA ALA A 76 14.86 -9.85 -5.80
C ALA A 76 15.08 -9.49 -7.28
N ALA A 77 14.21 -8.66 -7.85
CA ALA A 77 14.36 -8.17 -9.21
C ALA A 77 15.65 -7.35 -9.37
N GLU A 78 15.97 -6.46 -8.43
CA GLU A 78 17.18 -5.64 -8.52
C GLU A 78 18.46 -6.47 -8.38
N ILE A 79 18.50 -7.44 -7.47
CA ILE A 79 19.62 -8.39 -7.34
C ILE A 79 19.79 -9.17 -8.65
N TYR A 80 18.70 -9.65 -9.24
CA TYR A 80 18.75 -10.34 -10.52
C TYR A 80 19.32 -9.43 -11.61
N ARG A 81 18.86 -8.17 -11.71
CA ARG A 81 19.38 -7.19 -12.67
C ARG A 81 20.88 -6.93 -12.46
N GLY A 82 21.33 -6.84 -11.21
CA GLY A 82 22.74 -6.63 -10.92
C GLY A 82 23.63 -7.81 -11.31
N ILE A 83 23.15 -9.05 -11.16
CA ILE A 83 23.93 -10.24 -11.51
C ILE A 83 23.84 -10.56 -13.01
N ALA A 84 22.65 -10.49 -13.59
CA ALA A 84 22.39 -10.94 -14.96
C ALA A 84 22.65 -9.85 -16.02
N MET A 85 22.53 -8.58 -15.66
CA MET A 85 22.62 -7.45 -16.59
C MET A 85 23.68 -6.42 -16.19
N ASP A 86 24.51 -6.72 -15.19
CA ASP A 86 25.62 -5.87 -14.70
C ASP A 86 25.20 -4.42 -14.35
N VAL A 87 23.98 -4.28 -13.82
CA VAL A 87 23.41 -2.99 -13.43
C VAL A 87 23.71 -2.68 -11.96
N PRO A 88 24.13 -1.45 -11.60
CA PRO A 88 24.36 -1.10 -10.20
C PRO A 88 23.08 -1.16 -9.35
N LEU A 89 23.19 -1.67 -8.12
CA LEU A 89 22.08 -1.81 -7.15
C LEU A 89 21.65 -0.48 -6.50
N THR A 90 22.00 0.66 -7.08
CA THR A 90 21.72 2.01 -6.55
C THR A 90 20.22 2.26 -6.37
N GLU A 91 19.41 1.52 -7.09
CA GLU A 91 17.96 1.60 -7.05
C GLU A 91 17.31 1.14 -5.74
N LEU A 92 18.01 0.36 -4.91
CA LEU A 92 17.52 0.00 -3.58
C LEU A 92 17.46 1.22 -2.64
N VAL A 93 18.33 2.20 -2.87
CA VAL A 93 18.44 3.44 -2.08
C VAL A 93 17.88 4.66 -2.82
N SER A 94 17.25 4.46 -3.98
CA SER A 94 16.60 5.54 -4.72
C SER A 94 15.41 6.11 -3.95
N LEU A 95 14.95 7.30 -4.35
CA LEU A 95 13.77 7.92 -3.74
C LEU A 95 12.56 6.97 -3.78
N HIS A 96 12.36 6.23 -4.87
CA HIS A 96 11.30 5.24 -4.98
C HIS A 96 11.44 4.13 -3.93
N GLY A 97 12.65 3.57 -3.76
CA GLY A 97 12.94 2.55 -2.75
C GLY A 97 12.69 3.04 -1.32
N LEU A 98 13.17 4.25 -0.99
CA LEU A 98 12.96 4.87 0.33
C LEU A 98 11.48 5.15 0.62
N LEU A 99 10.71 5.64 -0.38
CA LEU A 99 9.28 5.84 -0.22
C LEU A 99 8.53 4.49 -0.06
N GLY A 100 8.97 3.44 -0.75
CA GLY A 100 8.47 2.07 -0.54
C GLY A 100 8.67 1.58 0.89
N ALA A 101 9.86 1.78 1.46
CA ALA A 101 10.13 1.47 2.87
C ALA A 101 9.26 2.30 3.82
N LEU A 102 9.08 3.60 3.55
CA LEU A 102 8.19 4.47 4.32
C LEU A 102 6.74 3.99 4.26
N LEU A 103 6.28 3.49 3.11
CA LEU A 103 4.94 2.93 2.95
C LEU A 103 4.76 1.67 3.81
N LEU A 104 5.79 0.82 3.92
CA LEU A 104 5.76 -0.32 4.82
C LEU A 104 5.60 0.13 6.28
N VAL A 105 6.38 1.12 6.73
CA VAL A 105 6.25 1.68 8.09
C VAL A 105 4.84 2.25 8.33
N ALA A 106 4.29 2.95 7.33
CA ALA A 106 2.95 3.52 7.41
C ALA A 106 1.87 2.43 7.49
N THR A 107 1.96 1.36 6.68
CA THR A 107 0.99 0.24 6.75
C THR A 107 1.07 -0.51 8.07
N ILE A 108 2.27 -0.75 8.62
CA ILE A 108 2.43 -1.33 9.96
C ILE A 108 1.75 -0.44 11.02
N SER A 109 1.96 0.87 10.94
CA SER A 109 1.36 1.85 11.84
C SER A 109 -0.17 1.86 11.73
N MET A 110 -0.72 1.75 10.52
CA MET A 110 -2.16 1.63 10.28
C MET A 110 -2.73 0.33 10.86
N SER A 111 -2.05 -0.80 10.69
CA SER A 111 -2.52 -2.07 11.27
C SER A 111 -2.44 -2.10 12.79
N ARG A 112 -1.48 -1.39 13.40
CA ARG A 112 -1.38 -1.23 14.87
C ARG A 112 -2.49 -0.33 15.40
N THR A 113 -2.65 0.86 14.83
CA THR A 113 -3.70 1.81 15.24
C THR A 113 -5.11 1.25 15.01
N GLY A 114 -5.35 0.55 13.89
CA GLY A 114 -6.61 -0.12 13.59
C GLY A 114 -6.94 -1.22 14.60
N ARG A 115 -5.95 -2.04 15.00
CA ARG A 115 -6.13 -3.06 16.05
C ARG A 115 -6.48 -2.43 17.40
N SER A 116 -5.76 -1.37 17.77
CA SER A 116 -6.02 -0.66 19.03
C SER A 116 -7.45 -0.13 19.10
N MET A 117 -7.98 0.43 18.00
CA MET A 117 -9.37 0.89 17.92
C MET A 117 -10.40 -0.23 18.05
N THR A 118 -10.06 -1.46 17.66
CA THR A 118 -10.96 -2.63 17.81
C THR A 118 -10.94 -3.25 19.20
N SER A 119 -9.84 -3.06 19.95
CA SER A 119 -9.69 -3.58 21.31
C SER A 119 -10.17 -2.61 22.41
N SER A 120 -10.46 -1.34 22.07
CA SER A 120 -10.99 -0.36 23.01
C SER A 120 -12.47 -0.61 23.33
N LYS A 121 -12.90 -0.33 24.56
CA LYS A 121 -14.31 -0.43 24.97
C LYS A 121 -15.21 0.47 24.08
N PRO A 122 -16.46 0.06 23.79
CA PRO A 122 -17.36 0.79 22.87
C PRO A 122 -17.56 2.28 23.22
N GLN A 123 -17.49 2.61 24.51
CA GLN A 123 -17.68 3.98 25.01
C GLN A 123 -16.55 4.96 24.63
N ASP A 124 -15.38 4.48 24.21
CA ASP A 124 -14.23 5.31 23.77
C ASP A 124 -14.05 5.42 22.25
N TYR A 125 -14.83 4.65 21.47
CA TYR A 125 -14.65 4.50 20.02
C TYR A 125 -14.80 5.83 19.24
N HIS A 126 -15.63 6.75 19.75
CA HIS A 126 -15.87 8.07 19.15
C HIS A 126 -15.00 9.20 19.73
N LYS A 127 -14.30 8.96 20.85
CA LYS A 127 -13.47 9.95 21.57
C LYS A 127 -11.97 9.67 21.52
N ALA A 128 -11.54 8.52 21.01
CA ALA A 128 -10.14 8.12 21.01
C ALA A 128 -9.28 8.94 20.02
N PRO A 129 -8.19 9.60 20.47
CA PRO A 129 -7.18 10.24 19.62
C PRO A 129 -6.67 9.34 18.48
N GLN A 130 -6.72 8.02 18.69
CA GLN A 130 -6.31 6.99 17.74
C GLN A 130 -7.08 7.03 16.42
N ARG A 131 -8.39 7.35 16.42
CA ARG A 131 -9.16 7.45 15.18
C ARG A 131 -8.69 8.61 14.30
N ASN A 132 -8.36 9.74 14.92
CA ASN A 132 -7.86 10.91 14.21
C ASN A 132 -6.48 10.63 13.62
N ILE A 133 -5.58 10.02 14.41
CA ILE A 133 -4.25 9.59 13.95
C ILE A 133 -4.38 8.62 12.78
N HIS A 134 -5.19 7.57 12.91
CA HIS A 134 -5.43 6.59 11.85
C HIS A 134 -5.94 7.25 10.56
N SER A 135 -6.89 8.19 10.67
CA SER A 135 -7.40 8.92 9.51
C SER A 135 -6.35 9.84 8.87
N LYS A 136 -5.49 10.50 9.66
CA LYS A 136 -4.40 11.36 9.16
C LYS A 136 -3.34 10.56 8.44
N ILE A 137 -2.89 9.45 9.05
CA ILE A 137 -1.93 8.52 8.43
C ILE A 137 -2.52 7.97 7.13
N GLY A 138 -3.78 7.53 7.13
CA GLY A 138 -4.45 7.05 5.92
C GLY A 138 -4.51 8.10 4.80
N GLY A 139 -4.66 9.39 5.13
CA GLY A 139 -4.57 10.47 4.14
C GLY A 139 -3.15 10.67 3.58
N ALA A 140 -2.15 10.73 4.46
CA ALA A 140 -0.75 10.84 4.06
C ALA A 140 -0.28 9.66 3.22
N MET A 141 -0.74 8.45 3.55
CA MET A 141 -0.45 7.24 2.78
C MET A 141 -0.96 7.30 1.34
N MET A 142 -2.06 8.01 1.07
CA MET A 142 -2.54 8.14 -0.31
C MET A 142 -1.63 9.04 -1.14
N TRP A 143 -1.14 10.14 -0.57
CA TRP A 143 -0.13 10.98 -1.21
C TRP A 143 1.15 10.19 -1.47
N LEU A 144 1.62 9.46 -0.45
CA LEU A 144 2.78 8.59 -0.56
C LEU A 144 2.61 7.53 -1.65
N LEU A 145 1.43 6.89 -1.72
CA LEU A 145 1.14 5.87 -2.72
C LEU A 145 1.14 6.45 -4.14
N THR A 146 0.53 7.62 -4.34
CA THR A 146 0.57 8.32 -5.63
C THR A 146 2.01 8.63 -6.05
N SER A 147 2.84 9.13 -5.14
CA SER A 147 4.26 9.40 -5.42
C SER A 147 5.03 8.14 -5.79
N ILE A 148 4.83 7.03 -5.05
CA ILE A 148 5.52 5.76 -5.34
C ILE A 148 5.11 5.22 -6.70
N VAL A 149 3.81 5.18 -7.01
CA VAL A 149 3.32 4.67 -8.30
C VAL A 149 3.83 5.54 -9.46
N PHE A 150 3.84 6.87 -9.29
CA PHE A 150 4.37 7.78 -10.29
C PHE A 150 5.87 7.55 -10.54
N LEU A 151 6.69 7.48 -9.49
CA LEU A 151 8.13 7.20 -9.63
C LEU A 151 8.39 5.80 -10.20
N GLY A 152 7.60 4.80 -9.82
CA GLY A 152 7.71 3.44 -10.35
C GLY A 152 7.38 3.38 -11.84
N PHE A 153 6.41 4.19 -12.29
CA PHE A 153 6.08 4.33 -13.70
C PHE A 153 7.21 5.01 -14.48
N LEU A 154 7.78 6.10 -13.98
CA LEU A 154 8.93 6.76 -14.62
C LEU A 154 10.10 5.80 -14.79
N ARG A 155 10.39 5.00 -13.75
CA ARG A 155 11.44 4.00 -13.81
C ARG A 155 11.15 2.86 -14.77
N LEU A 156 9.88 2.45 -14.89
CA LEU A 156 9.50 1.47 -15.90
C LEU A 156 9.79 1.98 -17.32
N LEU A 157 9.57 3.28 -17.57
CA LEU A 157 9.93 3.90 -18.86
C LEU A 157 11.45 3.94 -19.08
N GLU A 158 12.25 4.25 -18.04
CA GLU A 158 13.71 4.23 -18.13
C GLU A 158 14.30 2.85 -18.41
N VAL A 159 13.64 1.78 -17.93
CA VAL A 159 14.10 0.40 -18.15
C VAL A 159 13.64 -0.15 -19.51
N LEU A 160 12.53 0.36 -20.07
CA LEU A 160 11.96 -0.11 -21.33
C LEU A 160 12.33 0.74 -22.56
N GLY A 161 12.70 2.01 -22.36
CA GLY A 161 13.10 2.95 -23.41
C GLY A 161 14.60 2.94 -23.66
#